data_AF-A0A8S2YZX0-F1
#
_entry.id   AF-A0A8S2YZX0-F1
#
_cell.length_a   1.000
_cell.length_b   1.000
_cell.length_c   1.000
_cell.angle_alpha   90.00
_cell.angle_beta   90.00
_cell.angle_gamma   90.00
#
_symmetry.space_group_name_H-M   'P 1'
#
loop_
_entity.id
_entity.type
_entity.pdbx_description
1 polymer ?
#
loop_
_entity_poly.entity_id
_entity_poly.type
_entity_poly.pdbx_seq_one_letter_code
_entity_poly.pdbx_strand_id
1 'polypeptide(L)'
;MSWIGLFSLAGCVLIWTLPESPRWLVQDHQKDEAARSLRMLRQNNLIEAELDEIERQEATAIMQDKSLCSMCFSPRFRWPLLTSVALNSVQQFSGINSVFFYSSTTFSEIGFVEDKVYWGILSTGIINLIATIGALKLVELFGRRSLILYPLVMIIFVMILLCVFIEMHKPIVVLSLTLVFIVLFAIGLGPIPYIYPNEVFTIDMRPAALSISMFASWLCNTC
;
A
#
# COMPACT_ATOMS: atom_id res chain seq x y z
N MET A 1 -1.26 6.88 -30.20
CA MET A 1 -2.10 5.65 -30.20
C MET A 1 -1.17 4.44 -30.16
N SER A 2 -1.02 3.64 -29.10
CA SER A 2 -1.20 3.82 -27.65
C SER A 2 -0.54 2.58 -27.02
N TRP A 3 0.74 2.66 -26.63
CA TRP A 3 1.40 1.60 -25.83
C TRP A 3 0.56 1.24 -24.59
N ILE A 4 -0.13 2.23 -24.02
CA ILE A 4 -1.12 2.11 -22.95
C ILE A 4 -2.23 1.09 -23.30
N GLY A 5 -2.77 1.15 -24.52
CA GLY A 5 -3.83 0.25 -24.96
C GLY A 5 -3.34 -1.20 -25.12
N LEU A 6 -2.08 -1.38 -25.51
CA LEU A 6 -1.46 -2.71 -25.61
C LEU A 6 -1.24 -3.32 -24.22
N PHE A 7 -0.79 -2.53 -23.23
CA PHE A 7 -0.68 -3.00 -21.84
C PHE A 7 -2.04 -3.33 -21.23
N SER A 8 -3.07 -2.51 -21.48
CA SER A 8 -4.43 -2.81 -21.04
C SER A 8 -4.98 -4.09 -21.66
N LEU A 9 -4.80 -4.30 -22.97
CA LEU A 9 -5.22 -5.52 -23.66
C LEU A 9 -4.47 -6.75 -23.15
N ALA A 10 -3.15 -6.64 -22.95
CA ALA A 10 -2.35 -7.70 -22.35
C ALA A 10 -2.84 -8.04 -20.93
N GLY A 11 -3.20 -7.03 -20.14
CA GLY A 11 -3.80 -7.21 -18.82
C GLY A 11 -5.14 -7.95 -18.87
N CYS A 12 -6.03 -7.59 -19.82
CA CYS A 12 -7.30 -8.28 -20.01
C CYS A 12 -7.12 -9.75 -20.40
N VAL A 13 -6.21 -10.04 -21.33
CA VAL A 13 -5.88 -11.42 -21.73
C VAL A 13 -5.33 -12.20 -20.56
N LEU A 14 -4.42 -11.60 -19.78
CA LEU A 14 -3.83 -12.26 -18.61
C LEU A 14 -4.90 -12.60 -17.55
N ILE A 15 -5.78 -11.65 -17.22
CA ILE A 15 -6.89 -11.85 -16.27
C ILE A 15 -7.80 -12.99 -16.74
N TRP A 16 -8.08 -13.07 -18.05
CA TRP A 16 -8.90 -14.14 -18.59
C TRP A 16 -8.26 -15.54 -18.50
N THR A 17 -6.93 -15.61 -18.43
CA THR A 17 -6.18 -16.88 -18.27
C THR A 17 -5.89 -17.26 -16.83
N LEU A 18 -6.09 -16.36 -15.87
CA LEU A 18 -5.79 -16.60 -14.46
C LEU A 18 -6.85 -17.53 -13.85
N PRO A 19 -6.47 -18.56 -13.09
CA PRO A 19 -7.43 -19.38 -12.37
C PRO A 19 -8.17 -18.52 -11.33
N GLU A 20 -9.45 -18.81 -11.13
CA GLU A 20 -10.25 -18.13 -10.13
C GLU A 20 -9.77 -18.43 -8.71
N SER A 21 -10.07 -17.51 -7.78
CA SER A 21 -9.67 -17.64 -6.37
C SER A 21 -10.28 -18.91 -5.76
N PRO A 22 -9.46 -19.85 -5.23
CA PRO A 22 -9.97 -21.08 -4.63
C PRO A 22 -10.97 -20.85 -3.49
N ARG A 23 -10.81 -19.75 -2.74
CA ARG A 23 -11.74 -19.38 -1.66
C ARG A 23 -13.10 -18.98 -2.19
N TRP A 24 -13.14 -18.23 -3.29
CA TRP A 24 -14.41 -17.86 -3.93
C TRP A 24 -15.14 -19.10 -4.45
N LEU A 25 -14.42 -20.04 -5.06
CA LEU A 25 -14.97 -21.32 -5.52
C LEU A 25 -15.52 -22.18 -4.36
N VAL A 26 -14.86 -22.18 -3.19
CA VAL A 26 -15.39 -22.86 -1.99
C VAL A 26 -16.66 -22.18 -1.47
N GLN A 27 -16.72 -20.85 -1.47
CA GLN A 27 -17.92 -20.09 -1.10
C GLN A 27 -19.10 -20.35 -2.05
N ASP A 28 -18.82 -20.53 -3.35
CA ASP A 28 -19.82 -20.88 -4.38
C ASP A 28 -20.15 -22.39 -4.43
N HIS A 29 -19.69 -23.16 -3.44
CA HIS A 29 -19.89 -24.62 -3.34
C HIS A 29 -19.26 -25.46 -4.48
N GLN A 30 -18.31 -24.91 -5.23
CA GLN A 30 -17.61 -25.58 -6.34
C GLN A 30 -16.26 -26.17 -5.90
N LYS A 31 -16.31 -27.22 -5.07
CA LYS A 31 -15.10 -27.82 -4.46
C LYS A 31 -14.12 -28.41 -5.48
N ASP A 32 -14.62 -29.06 -6.53
CA ASP A 32 -13.79 -29.68 -7.57
C ASP A 32 -13.01 -28.64 -8.39
N GLU A 33 -13.59 -27.45 -8.57
CA GLU A 33 -12.92 -26.32 -9.22
C GLU A 33 -11.92 -25.65 -8.30
N ALA A 34 -12.27 -25.47 -7.02
CA ALA A 34 -11.32 -24.99 -6.02
C ALA A 34 -10.07 -25.86 -5.94
N ALA A 35 -10.22 -27.19 -5.96
CA ALA A 35 -9.11 -28.14 -5.99
C ALA A 35 -8.28 -28.05 -7.28
N ARG A 36 -8.92 -27.84 -8.44
CA ARG A 36 -8.22 -27.62 -9.73
C ARG A 36 -7.41 -26.31 -9.71
N SER A 37 -7.99 -25.21 -9.23
CA SER A 37 -7.29 -23.93 -9.10
C SER A 37 -6.13 -24.01 -8.10
N LEU A 38 -6.32 -24.70 -6.96
CA LEU A 38 -5.24 -24.96 -5.98
C LEU A 38 -4.10 -25.79 -6.58
N ARG A 39 -4.40 -26.81 -7.39
CA ARG A 39 -3.39 -27.62 -8.11
C ARG A 39 -2.58 -26.80 -9.11
N MET A 40 -3.20 -25.84 -9.77
CA MET A 40 -2.49 -24.93 -10.68
C MET A 40 -1.57 -23.96 -9.91
N LEU A 41 -1.99 -23.50 -8.73
CA LEU A 41 -1.24 -22.56 -7.91
C LEU A 41 -0.13 -23.22 -7.07
N ARG A 42 -0.31 -24.48 -6.66
CA ARG A 42 0.64 -25.23 -5.82
C ARG A 42 0.89 -26.61 -6.40
N GLN A 43 2.17 -26.92 -6.64
CA GLN A 43 2.61 -28.24 -7.12
C GLN A 43 2.68 -29.32 -6.02
N ASN A 44 2.16 -29.06 -4.81
CA ASN A 44 2.29 -29.97 -3.67
C ASN A 44 1.10 -30.93 -3.53
N ASN A 45 1.36 -32.15 -3.06
CA ASN A 45 0.34 -33.20 -2.83
C ASN A 45 -0.59 -32.95 -1.63
N LEU A 46 -0.48 -31.81 -0.94
CA LEU A 46 -1.25 -31.47 0.29
C LEU A 46 -2.52 -30.64 0.01
N ILE A 47 -3.00 -30.63 -1.24
CA ILE A 47 -4.14 -29.80 -1.67
C ILE A 47 -5.41 -30.09 -0.87
N GLU A 48 -5.66 -31.37 -0.55
CA GLU A 48 -6.86 -31.77 0.21
C GLU A 48 -6.86 -31.20 1.63
N ALA A 49 -5.71 -31.20 2.30
CA ALA A 49 -5.58 -30.62 3.64
C ALA A 49 -5.77 -29.09 3.64
N GLU A 50 -5.32 -28.42 2.58
CA GLU A 50 -5.50 -26.97 2.43
C GLU A 50 -6.94 -26.60 2.07
N LEU A 51 -7.61 -27.41 1.24
CA LEU A 51 -9.02 -27.24 0.92
C LEU A 51 -9.90 -27.40 2.16
N ASP A 52 -9.63 -28.42 2.98
CA ASP A 52 -10.31 -28.64 4.27
C ASP A 52 -10.11 -27.46 5.23
N GLU A 53 -8.91 -26.88 5.28
CA GLU A 53 -8.62 -25.71 6.10
C GLU A 53 -9.40 -24.47 5.62
N ILE A 54 -9.48 -24.25 4.31
CA ILE A 54 -10.28 -23.17 3.72
C ILE A 54 -11.76 -23.36 4.06
N GLU A 55 -12.29 -24.57 3.93
CA GLU A 55 -13.69 -24.86 4.29
C GLU A 55 -14.01 -24.60 5.76
N ARG A 56 -13.09 -24.98 6.67
CA ARG A 56 -13.24 -24.70 8.10
C ARG A 56 -13.24 -23.21 8.40
N GLN A 57 -12.37 -22.45 7.73
CA GLN A 57 -12.32 -21.00 7.85
C GLN A 57 -13.63 -20.36 7.37
N GLU A 58 -14.14 -20.76 6.20
CA GLU A 58 -15.40 -20.26 5.66
C GLU A 58 -16.62 -20.63 6.52
N ALA A 59 -16.68 -21.86 7.04
CA ALA A 59 -17.74 -22.29 7.96
C ALA A 59 -17.77 -21.45 9.25
N THR A 60 -16.59 -21.11 9.77
CA THR A 60 -16.45 -20.22 10.95
C THR A 60 -16.83 -18.78 10.60
N ALA A 61 -16.50 -18.34 9.39
CA ALA A 61 -16.79 -17.00 8.90
C ALA A 61 -18.30 -16.75 8.72
N ILE A 62 -19.06 -17.75 8.26
CA ILE A 62 -20.52 -17.65 8.08
C ILE A 62 -21.24 -17.41 9.41
N MET A 63 -20.68 -17.89 10.54
CA MET A 63 -21.26 -17.71 11.87
C MET A 63 -21.02 -16.31 12.48
N GLN A 64 -20.14 -15.50 11.90
CA GLN A 64 -19.83 -14.16 12.40
C GLN A 64 -20.61 -13.09 11.62
N ASP A 65 -21.15 -12.09 12.33
CA ASP A 65 -21.79 -10.94 11.71
C ASP A 65 -20.75 -10.07 10.98
N LYS A 66 -20.67 -10.23 9.66
CA LYS A 66 -19.71 -9.57 8.75
C LYS A 66 -20.04 -8.10 8.46
N SER A 67 -21.01 -7.51 9.15
CA SER A 67 -21.46 -6.14 8.86
C SER A 67 -20.37 -5.10 9.13
N LEU A 68 -20.19 -4.15 8.21
CA LEU A 68 -19.35 -2.95 8.44
C LEU A 68 -19.79 -2.20 9.70
N CYS A 69 -21.09 -2.21 9.98
CA CYS A 69 -21.66 -1.58 11.17
C CYS A 69 -21.22 -2.31 12.44
N SER A 70 -21.32 -3.65 12.48
CA SER A 70 -20.90 -4.45 13.64
C SER A 70 -19.40 -4.24 13.93
N MET A 71 -18.59 -4.08 12.89
CA MET A 71 -17.15 -3.80 13.03
C MET A 71 -16.87 -2.43 13.64
N CYS A 72 -17.50 -1.37 13.13
CA CYS A 72 -17.31 0.00 13.61
C CYS A 72 -17.76 0.18 15.07
N PHE A 73 -18.82 -0.52 15.48
CA PHE A 73 -19.40 -0.39 16.82
C PHE A 73 -18.90 -1.45 17.82
N SER A 74 -18.13 -2.45 17.38
CA SER A 74 -17.60 -3.48 18.27
C SER A 74 -16.41 -2.96 19.09
N PRO A 75 -16.46 -3.06 20.44
CA PRO A 75 -15.35 -2.64 21.29
C PRO A 75 -14.07 -3.46 21.06
N ARG A 76 -14.19 -4.69 20.54
CA ARG A 76 -13.06 -5.57 20.21
C ARG A 76 -12.21 -5.03 19.05
N PHE A 77 -12.84 -4.40 18.06
CA PHE A 77 -12.17 -3.95 16.83
C PHE A 77 -11.84 -2.45 16.83
N ARG A 78 -12.32 -1.69 17.82
CA ARG A 78 -12.15 -0.23 17.89
C ARG A 78 -10.69 0.23 17.81
N TRP A 79 -9.80 -0.33 18.62
CA TRP A 79 -8.38 0.07 18.63
C TRP A 79 -7.61 -0.35 17.37
N PRO A 80 -7.74 -1.62 16.90
CA PRO A 80 -7.20 -2.02 15.60
C PRO A 80 -7.66 -1.13 14.45
N LEU A 81 -8.96 -0.85 14.37
CA LEU A 81 -9.55 -0.07 13.28
C LEU A 81 -9.08 1.38 13.32
N LEU A 82 -9.08 2.00 14.50
CA LEU A 82 -8.59 3.35 14.68
C LEU A 82 -7.12 3.47 14.30
N THR A 83 -6.30 2.48 14.63
CA THR A 83 -4.87 2.47 14.26
C THR A 83 -4.69 2.33 12.75
N SER A 84 -5.45 1.46 12.08
CA SER A 84 -5.39 1.32 10.63
C SER A 84 -5.81 2.59 9.90
N VAL A 85 -6.91 3.22 10.34
CA VAL A 85 -7.39 4.49 9.78
C VAL A 85 -6.34 5.58 10.02
N ALA A 86 -5.82 5.72 11.24
CA ALA A 86 -4.81 6.71 11.57
C ALA A 86 -3.53 6.54 10.75
N LEU A 87 -3.04 5.30 10.57
CA LEU A 87 -1.86 5.03 9.76
C LEU A 87 -2.06 5.39 8.28
N ASN A 88 -3.23 5.08 7.71
CA ASN A 88 -3.55 5.45 6.33
C ASN A 88 -3.73 6.97 6.18
N SER A 89 -4.36 7.64 7.15
CA SER A 89 -4.46 9.11 7.15
C SER A 89 -3.09 9.79 7.27
N VAL A 90 -2.22 9.33 8.17
CA VAL A 90 -0.85 9.84 8.33
C VAL A 90 -0.02 9.62 7.08
N GLN A 91 -0.21 8.50 6.38
CA GLN A 91 0.44 8.26 5.09
C GLN A 91 0.08 9.35 4.09
N GLN A 92 -1.19 9.74 3.97
CA GLN A 92 -1.62 10.77 3.02
C GLN A 92 -1.19 12.17 3.46
N PHE A 93 -1.35 12.50 4.75
CA PHE A 93 -0.91 13.78 5.31
C PHE A 93 0.61 13.95 5.35
N SER A 94 1.40 12.91 5.08
CA SER A 94 2.84 13.05 4.88
C SER A 94 3.21 13.93 3.68
N GLY A 95 2.26 14.22 2.79
CA GLY A 95 2.48 15.07 1.62
C GLY A 95 3.13 14.36 0.43
N ILE A 96 3.18 13.01 0.45
CA ILE A 96 3.79 12.22 -0.62
C ILE A 96 3.14 12.50 -1.99
N ASN A 97 1.81 12.65 -2.03
CA ASN A 97 1.10 12.96 -3.27
C ASN A 97 1.37 14.39 -3.73
N SER A 98 1.51 15.33 -2.80
CA SER A 98 1.93 16.70 -3.14
C SER A 98 3.32 16.69 -3.78
N VAL A 99 4.25 15.90 -3.24
CA VAL A 99 5.56 15.71 -3.86
C VAL A 99 5.41 15.10 -5.25
N PHE A 100 4.68 14.01 -5.45
CA PHE A 100 4.57 13.40 -6.78
C PHE A 100 3.84 14.27 -7.82
N PHE A 101 2.75 14.95 -7.44
CA PHE A 101 1.96 15.76 -8.36
C PHE A 101 2.58 17.13 -8.64
N TYR A 102 3.20 17.75 -7.64
CA TYR A 102 3.74 19.10 -7.75
C TYR A 102 5.27 19.15 -7.84
N SER A 103 5.99 18.02 -7.85
CA SER A 103 7.47 18.03 -8.03
C SER A 103 7.91 18.83 -9.26
N SER A 104 7.20 18.70 -10.38
CA SER A 104 7.52 19.42 -11.61
C SER A 104 7.39 20.94 -11.46
N THR A 105 6.29 21.40 -10.85
CA THR A 105 6.01 22.81 -10.62
C THR A 105 6.98 23.37 -9.58
N THR A 106 7.16 22.67 -8.46
CA THR A 106 8.09 23.06 -7.39
C THR A 106 9.53 23.17 -7.89
N PHE A 107 10.03 22.20 -8.66
CA PHE A 107 11.39 22.30 -9.20
C PHE A 107 11.54 23.43 -10.21
N SER A 108 10.54 23.68 -11.05
CA SER A 108 10.52 24.80 -11.99
C SER A 108 10.54 26.16 -11.27
N GLU A 109 9.71 26.34 -10.24
CA GLU A 109 9.60 27.58 -9.47
C GLU A 109 10.89 27.94 -8.70
N ILE A 110 11.62 26.93 -8.22
CA ILE A 110 12.87 27.11 -7.47
C ILE A 110 14.07 27.43 -8.40
N GLY A 111 13.84 27.48 -9.72
CA GLY A 111 14.83 27.91 -10.71
C GLY A 111 15.68 26.78 -11.29
N PHE A 112 15.18 25.53 -11.32
CA PHE A 112 15.81 24.52 -12.18
C PHE A 112 15.63 24.89 -13.65
N VAL A 113 16.68 24.68 -14.43
CA VAL A 113 16.60 24.71 -15.90
C VAL A 113 15.61 23.63 -16.35
N GLU A 114 14.71 23.93 -17.29
CA GLU A 114 13.63 23.03 -17.74
C GLU A 114 14.12 21.61 -18.03
N ASP A 115 15.25 21.45 -18.73
CA ASP A 115 15.84 20.15 -19.03
C ASP A 115 16.19 19.33 -17.78
N LYS A 116 16.61 20.00 -16.69
CA LYS A 116 16.99 19.36 -15.42
C LYS A 116 15.80 18.99 -14.55
N VAL A 117 14.64 19.61 -14.74
CA VAL A 117 13.41 19.26 -14.02
C VAL A 117 12.99 17.83 -14.33
N TYR A 118 13.05 17.44 -15.61
CA TYR A 118 12.74 16.06 -16.04
C TYR A 118 13.68 15.04 -15.41
N TRP A 119 14.98 15.32 -15.35
CA TRP A 119 15.96 14.45 -14.69
C TRP A 119 15.70 14.36 -13.18
N GLY A 120 15.27 15.45 -12.54
CA GLY A 120 14.84 15.46 -11.14
C GLY A 120 13.67 14.49 -10.90
N ILE A 121 12.60 14.60 -11.71
CA ILE A 121 11.42 13.72 -11.61
C ILE A 121 11.77 12.25 -11.93
N LEU A 122 12.63 12.02 -12.92
CA LEU A 122 13.07 10.66 -13.23
C LEU A 122 13.87 10.06 -12.06
N SER A 123 14.74 10.87 -11.43
CA SER A 123 15.54 10.43 -10.28
C SER A 123 14.67 10.11 -9.07
N THR A 124 13.63 10.90 -8.79
CA THR A 124 12.68 10.64 -7.69
C THR A 124 11.95 9.31 -7.91
N GLY A 125 11.51 9.03 -9.13
CA GLY A 125 10.87 7.75 -9.49
C GLY A 125 11.80 6.54 -9.34
N ILE A 126 13.03 6.62 -9.85
CA ILE A 126 14.03 5.55 -9.76
C ILE A 126 14.39 5.27 -8.29
N ILE A 127 14.63 6.33 -7.50
CA ILE A 127 14.99 6.20 -6.09
C ILE A 127 13.81 5.63 -5.29
N ASN A 128 12.58 6.04 -5.58
CA ASN A 128 11.39 5.44 -4.97
C ASN A 128 11.31 3.93 -5.24
N LEU A 129 11.55 3.51 -6.49
CA LEU A 129 11.54 2.10 -6.86
C LEU A 129 12.61 1.30 -6.10
N ILE A 130 13.85 1.79 -6.08
CA ILE A 130 14.96 1.15 -5.37
C ILE A 130 14.68 1.08 -3.86
N ALA A 131 14.20 2.18 -3.28
CA ALA A 131 13.86 2.25 -1.86
C ALA A 131 12.72 1.29 -1.50
N THR A 132 11.72 1.15 -2.36
CA THR A 132 10.60 0.22 -2.15
C THR A 132 11.07 -1.24 -2.18
N ILE A 133 11.97 -1.60 -3.11
CA ILE A 133 12.57 -2.94 -3.14
C ILE A 133 13.39 -3.21 -1.87
N GLY A 134 14.15 -2.20 -1.42
CA GLY A 134 14.89 -2.27 -0.16
C GLY A 134 13.97 -2.42 1.06
N ALA A 135 12.85 -1.70 1.07
CA ALA A 135 11.87 -1.70 2.16
C ALA A 135 11.34 -3.10 2.48
N LEU A 136 11.14 -3.95 1.45
CA LEU A 136 10.70 -5.34 1.64
C LEU A 136 11.62 -6.11 2.60
N LYS A 137 12.94 -5.97 2.44
CA LYS A 137 13.92 -6.61 3.32
C LYS A 137 13.98 -5.95 4.70
N LEU A 138 13.88 -4.61 4.74
CA LEU A 138 13.96 -3.87 6.00
C LEU A 138 12.78 -4.16 6.94
N VAL A 139 11.59 -4.35 6.39
CA VAL A 139 10.37 -4.69 7.15
C VAL A 139 10.53 -6.01 7.90
N GLU A 140 11.17 -6.99 7.30
CA GLU A 140 11.44 -8.29 7.93
C GLU A 140 12.52 -8.21 9.02
N LEU A 141 13.50 -7.31 8.89
CA LEU A 141 14.67 -7.23 9.79
C LEU A 141 14.45 -6.39 11.06
N PHE A 142 13.80 -5.24 10.95
CA PHE A 142 13.81 -4.21 12.00
C PHE A 142 12.49 -4.12 12.79
N GLY A 143 11.49 -4.91 12.41
CA GLY A 143 10.18 -4.93 13.03
C GLY A 143 9.34 -3.69 12.69
N ARG A 144 8.03 -3.90 12.66
CA ARG A 144 7.07 -2.93 12.09
C ARG A 144 6.95 -1.65 12.89
N ARG A 145 6.97 -1.73 14.23
CA ARG A 145 6.81 -0.56 15.11
C ARG A 145 7.95 0.44 14.95
N SER A 146 9.19 -0.06 14.89
CA SER A 146 10.38 0.78 14.67
C SER A 146 10.32 1.47 13.30
N LEU A 147 9.90 0.74 12.27
CA LEU A 147 9.79 1.27 10.90
C LEU A 147 8.65 2.28 10.71
N ILE A 148 7.69 2.39 11.63
CA ILE A 148 6.72 3.49 11.62
C ILE A 148 7.32 4.71 12.33
N LEU A 149 7.83 4.52 13.54
CA LEU A 149 8.18 5.63 14.43
C LEU A 149 9.42 6.38 13.95
N TYR A 150 10.50 5.69 13.57
CA TYR A 150 11.74 6.36 13.16
C TYR A 150 11.57 7.16 11.87
N PRO A 151 11.04 6.59 10.75
CA PRO A 151 10.87 7.35 9.53
C PRO A 151 9.87 8.50 9.67
N LEU A 152 8.84 8.37 10.51
CA LEU A 152 7.87 9.43 10.73
C LEU A 152 8.51 10.66 11.39
N VAL A 153 9.35 10.47 12.41
CA VAL A 153 10.10 11.59 13.03
C VAL A 153 11.06 12.24 12.03
N MET A 154 11.74 11.42 11.23
CA MET A 154 12.67 11.92 10.20
C MET A 154 11.93 12.68 9.08
N ILE A 155 10.75 12.22 8.67
CA ILE A 155 9.91 12.89 7.67
C ILE A 155 9.50 14.27 8.16
N ILE A 156 9.09 14.42 9.42
CA ILE A 156 8.73 15.72 9.99
C ILE A 156 9.91 16.69 9.89
N PHE A 157 11.11 16.24 10.27
CA PHE A 157 12.31 17.07 10.20
C PHE A 157 12.67 17.47 8.77
N VAL A 158 12.63 16.51 7.83
CA VAL A 158 12.91 16.77 6.41
C VAL A 158 11.88 17.72 5.79
N MET A 159 10.60 17.61 6.16
CA MET A 159 9.54 18.50 5.70
C MET A 159 9.75 19.94 6.17
N ILE A 160 10.13 20.14 7.43
CA ILE A 160 10.46 21.48 7.94
C ILE A 160 11.64 22.08 7.17
N LEU A 161 12.70 21.29 6.92
CA LEU A 161 13.84 21.74 6.12
C LEU A 161 13.43 22.07 4.69
N LEU A 162 12.59 21.26 4.05
CA LEU A 162 12.09 21.53 2.70
C LEU A 162 11.38 22.88 2.64
N CYS A 163 10.46 23.18 3.56
CA CYS A 163 9.78 24.48 3.60
C CYS A 163 10.77 25.65 3.66
N VAL A 164 11.82 25.56 4.49
CA VAL A 164 12.84 26.62 4.61
C VAL A 164 13.65 26.76 3.32
N PHE A 165 14.10 25.66 2.72
CA PHE A 165 15.00 25.71 1.56
C PHE A 165 14.29 26.02 0.24
N ILE A 166 12.98 25.79 0.16
CA ILE A 166 12.13 26.25 -0.95
C ILE A 166 12.12 27.78 -0.97
N GLU A 167 11.84 28.43 0.17
CA GLU A 167 11.86 29.90 0.29
C GLU A 167 13.25 30.50 0.00
N MET A 168 14.32 29.79 0.35
CA MET A 168 15.70 30.22 0.04
C MET A 168 16.13 30.02 -1.41
N HIS A 169 15.25 29.48 -2.28
CA HIS A 169 15.52 29.22 -3.69
C HIS A 169 16.82 28.42 -3.93
N LYS A 170 17.03 27.33 -3.16
CA LYS A 170 18.21 26.45 -3.25
C LYS A 170 17.86 25.13 -3.96
N PRO A 171 17.85 25.08 -5.31
CA PRO A 171 17.32 23.94 -6.07
C PRO A 171 17.98 22.59 -5.75
N ILE A 172 19.31 22.56 -5.63
CA ILE A 172 20.06 21.32 -5.36
C ILE A 172 19.74 20.75 -3.98
N VAL A 173 19.58 21.62 -2.97
CA VAL A 173 19.27 21.22 -1.60
C VAL A 173 17.85 20.68 -1.53
N VAL A 174 16.90 21.37 -2.17
CA VAL A 174 15.51 20.92 -2.24
C VAL A 174 15.40 19.56 -2.92
N LEU A 175 16.05 19.36 -4.07
CA LEU A 175 16.07 18.05 -4.74
C LEU A 175 16.62 16.96 -3.80
N SER A 176 17.75 17.23 -3.14
CA SER A 176 18.38 16.27 -2.23
C SER A 176 17.47 15.89 -1.05
N LEU A 177 16.80 16.89 -0.44
CA LEU A 177 15.86 16.67 0.65
C LEU A 177 14.60 15.93 0.18
N THR A 178 14.09 16.22 -1.03
CA THR A 178 12.97 15.49 -1.64
C THR A 178 13.32 14.01 -1.84
N LEU A 179 14.55 13.72 -2.30
CA LEU A 179 15.01 12.33 -2.44
C LEU A 179 15.10 11.61 -1.09
N VAL A 180 15.64 12.27 -0.05
CA VAL A 180 15.67 11.71 1.31
C VAL A 180 14.26 11.47 1.83
N PHE A 181 13.33 12.41 1.64
CA PHE A 181 11.93 12.24 2.00
C PHE A 181 11.30 11.01 1.35
N ILE A 182 11.50 10.83 0.03
CA ILE A 182 10.97 9.69 -0.72
C ILE A 182 11.52 8.36 -0.17
N VAL A 183 12.82 8.30 0.12
CA VAL A 183 13.43 7.08 0.69
C VAL A 183 12.84 6.76 2.06
N LEU A 184 12.72 7.76 2.94
CA LEU A 184 12.12 7.57 4.27
C LEU A 184 10.65 7.14 4.19
N PHE A 185 9.90 7.74 3.27
CA PHE A 185 8.51 7.38 3.02
C PHE A 185 8.39 5.94 2.52
N ALA A 186 9.18 5.57 1.49
CA ALA A 186 9.15 4.24 0.88
C ALA A 186 9.51 3.13 1.87
N ILE A 187 10.43 3.38 2.81
CA ILE A 187 10.83 2.41 3.84
C ILE A 187 9.79 2.29 4.95
N GLY A 188 9.19 3.41 5.37
CA GLY A 188 8.26 3.46 6.50
C GLY A 188 6.80 3.47 6.08
N LEU A 189 6.29 4.66 5.81
CA LEU A 189 4.86 4.91 5.60
C LEU A 189 4.28 4.30 4.31
N GLY A 190 5.11 3.92 3.34
CA GLY A 190 4.66 3.29 2.10
C GLY A 190 3.99 1.93 2.33
N PRO A 191 4.72 0.89 2.77
CA PRO A 191 4.18 -0.45 2.86
C PRO A 191 3.34 -0.70 4.13
N ILE A 192 3.69 -0.08 5.26
CA ILE A 192 3.18 -0.50 6.57
C ILE A 192 1.67 -0.31 6.75
N PRO A 193 1.05 0.81 6.33
CA PRO A 193 -0.40 1.01 6.43
C PRO A 193 -1.23 -0.04 5.68
N TYR A 194 -0.64 -0.70 4.68
CA TYR A 194 -1.28 -1.79 3.95
C TYR A 194 -1.01 -3.16 4.59
N ILE A 195 0.15 -3.37 5.20
CA ILE A 195 0.46 -4.66 5.83
C ILE A 195 -0.20 -4.78 7.21
N TYR A 196 -0.27 -3.70 7.98
CA TYR A 196 -0.83 -3.70 9.33
C TYR A 196 -2.27 -4.25 9.43
N PRO A 197 -3.24 -3.84 8.59
CA PRO A 197 -4.58 -4.43 8.61
C PRO A 197 -4.58 -5.93 8.27
N ASN A 198 -3.64 -6.39 7.44
CA ASN A 198 -3.56 -7.80 7.05
C ASN A 198 -3.10 -8.70 8.20
N GLU A 199 -2.31 -8.17 9.14
CA GLU A 199 -1.83 -8.92 10.31
C GLU A 199 -2.75 -8.87 11.51
N VAL A 200 -3.41 -7.72 11.72
CA VAL A 200 -4.22 -7.51 12.94
C VAL A 200 -5.63 -8.05 12.78
N PHE A 201 -6.19 -8.00 11.57
CA PHE A 201 -7.54 -8.49 11.33
C PHE A 201 -7.54 -9.94 10.86
N THR A 202 -8.52 -10.70 11.38
CA THR A 202 -8.86 -12.02 10.87
C THR A 202 -9.28 -11.90 9.40
N ILE A 203 -9.12 -13.00 8.67
CA ILE A 203 -9.38 -13.08 7.23
C ILE A 203 -10.77 -12.52 6.87
N ASP A 204 -11.77 -12.75 7.71
CA ASP A 204 -13.16 -12.38 7.45
C ASP A 204 -13.42 -10.88 7.60
N MET A 205 -12.77 -10.24 8.58
CA MET A 205 -12.96 -8.81 8.89
C MET A 205 -11.96 -7.91 8.15
N ARG A 206 -10.93 -8.50 7.55
CA ARG A 206 -9.88 -7.79 6.81
C ARG A 206 -10.42 -6.99 5.61
N PRO A 207 -11.32 -7.50 4.75
CA PRO A 207 -11.89 -6.71 3.65
C PRO A 207 -12.64 -5.47 4.14
N ALA A 208 -13.42 -5.62 5.21
CA ALA A 208 -14.12 -4.52 5.86
C ALA A 208 -13.15 -3.46 6.41
N ALA A 209 -12.13 -3.90 7.17
CA ALA A 209 -11.10 -3.02 7.73
C ALA A 209 -10.35 -2.23 6.65
N LEU A 210 -9.95 -2.92 5.58
CA LEU A 210 -9.25 -2.34 4.45
C LEU A 210 -10.15 -1.33 3.72
N SER A 211 -11.42 -1.65 3.53
CA SER A 211 -12.37 -0.75 2.86
C SER A 211 -12.55 0.57 3.62
N ILE A 212 -12.72 0.50 4.94
CA ILE A 212 -12.86 1.69 5.82
C ILE A 212 -11.55 2.50 5.83
N SER A 213 -10.40 1.84 5.98
CA SER A 213 -9.10 2.50 6.03
C SER A 213 -8.73 3.16 4.70
N MET A 214 -9.02 2.49 3.58
CA MET A 214 -8.85 3.02 2.23
C MET A 214 -9.78 4.20 1.98
N PHE A 215 -11.05 4.10 2.37
CA PHE A 215 -11.99 5.22 2.25
C PHE A 215 -11.49 6.46 2.99
N ALA A 216 -11.00 6.30 4.22
CA ALA A 216 -10.38 7.38 4.98
C ALA A 216 -9.11 7.93 4.29
N SER A 217 -8.28 7.05 3.72
CA SER A 217 -7.12 7.45 2.93
C SER A 217 -7.50 8.32 1.74
N TRP A 218 -8.52 7.91 0.96
CA TRP A 218 -8.97 8.69 -0.19
C TRP A 218 -9.54 10.04 0.21
N LEU A 219 -10.31 10.10 1.31
CA LEU A 219 -10.77 11.38 1.87
C LEU A 219 -9.61 12.29 2.27
N CYS A 220 -8.60 11.77 2.98
CA CYS A 220 -7.43 12.54 3.36
C CYS A 220 -6.61 13.00 2.15
N ASN A 221 -6.58 12.23 1.06
CA ASN A 221 -5.90 12.62 -0.17
C ASN A 221 -6.64 13.75 -0.93
N THR A 222 -7.95 13.87 -0.75
CA THR A 222 -8.74 14.97 -1.36
C THR A 222 -8.69 16.27 -0.59
N CYS A 223 -8.20 16.26 0.65
CA CYS A 223 -8.02 17.45 1.49
C CYS A 223 -6.67 18.10 1.24
#